data_AF-A0A2V7K2D3-F1
#
_entry.id   AF-A0A2V7K2D3-F1
#
_cell.length_a   1.000
_cell.length_b   1.000
_cell.length_c   1.000
_cell.angle_alpha   90.00
_cell.angle_beta   90.00
_cell.angle_gamma   90.00
#
_symmetry.space_group_name_H-M   'P 1'
#
loop_
_entity.id
_entity.type
_entity.pdbx_description
1 polymer ?
#
loop_
_entity_poly.entity_id
_entity_poly.type
_entity_poly.pdbx_seq_one_letter_code
_entity_poly.pdbx_strand_id
1 'polypeptide(L)'
;MDSQNGNITRVDLKTGLNRSIRPYLSGVTEMKPAELKHRFNWTSPIAVSPTDASVVYLGGNVVFKTTDGGEHWAAISPDLTRNEKAKQVTSGGPIEYDISGAETYNTILTVNLAPTDANVIWVGTDDGLVQVTRDGGKTWTNVAGHFPGLGAGAGAEGRVYQIGISPFDAGAAYVAVDRHELGDRRPYVYKTSDYGKTWTDISKGLPQDVPARVVREDPNARGLLVLGTDAALWYSRDGGATWKALKADFPTAPVYDLQFIKRSHDLVVATHGRGLFVLDNVTALEELTPEVAARDLHVFSTLAAQIRVRPRRTGVPPTRFTTPNAPAGVVIDYYLKTALDTGATPQGEGAPGEPQGRSRRGRVIVTVTDSRGDTVVVDSSAPGKQGVNRYVWVLRYAGPTRLTFERPPTGEEEENPFRNVLGPRVGPGTYSVALTAGGRTAATKVTVEPDPVLGGDPARFAAQLRTGLEWRNALSALNEMLNRIASLETQLKNAQQALRENMRGDTTATAPVARQARDLGRKLKELKDSLYNSDVQRDAGQDDIHYLNRFQDRLQGLGFGLGFAYAQPPTAVVAERLKELRAQLDAYLTRFNELLRTDVAAFNKTAQDHSAPVLVAGAPVEVKAVAVR
;
A
#
# COMPACT_ATOMS: atom_id res chain seq x y z
N MET A 1 26.30 0.20 -0.41
CA MET A 1 26.72 -0.56 -1.61
C MET A 1 28.06 -1.21 -1.30
N ASP A 2 28.34 -2.36 -1.87
CA ASP A 2 29.56 -3.13 -1.60
C ASP A 2 30.21 -3.70 -2.88
N SER A 3 31.45 -4.18 -2.75
CA SER A 3 32.21 -4.81 -3.83
C SER A 3 33.17 -5.88 -3.29
N GLN A 4 33.29 -6.97 -4.04
CA GLN A 4 34.23 -8.05 -3.77
C GLN A 4 35.67 -7.59 -3.89
N ASN A 5 36.40 -7.65 -2.77
CA ASN A 5 37.81 -7.31 -2.68
C ASN A 5 38.12 -5.88 -3.19
N GLY A 6 37.16 -4.97 -3.10
CA GLY A 6 37.28 -3.59 -3.60
C GLY A 6 37.31 -3.48 -5.13
N ASN A 7 36.92 -4.52 -5.88
CA ASN A 7 36.85 -4.53 -7.35
C ASN A 7 35.67 -3.68 -7.89
N ILE A 8 35.70 -2.39 -7.61
CA ILE A 8 34.70 -1.44 -8.06
C ILE A 8 34.87 -1.07 -9.54
N THR A 9 33.74 -0.88 -10.22
CA THR A 9 33.66 -0.59 -11.65
C THR A 9 32.75 0.61 -11.88
N ARG A 10 33.18 1.54 -12.74
CA ARG A 10 32.32 2.60 -13.26
C ARG A 10 31.63 2.09 -14.52
N VAL A 11 30.31 2.31 -14.61
CA VAL A 11 29.50 1.96 -15.77
C VAL A 11 28.81 3.20 -16.32
N ASP A 12 28.97 3.45 -17.62
CA ASP A 12 28.16 4.43 -18.33
C ASP A 12 26.86 3.77 -18.82
N LEU A 13 25.72 4.17 -18.25
CA LEU A 13 24.43 3.55 -18.55
C LEU A 13 23.86 3.86 -19.94
N LYS A 14 24.45 4.82 -20.69
CA LYS A 14 24.00 5.15 -22.05
C LYS A 14 24.72 4.32 -23.11
N THR A 15 26.03 4.14 -22.93
CA THR A 15 26.90 3.43 -23.88
C THR A 15 27.13 1.97 -23.49
N GLY A 16 26.93 1.63 -22.21
CA GLY A 16 27.24 0.31 -21.65
C GLY A 16 28.73 0.10 -21.36
N LEU A 17 29.58 1.10 -21.59
CA LEU A 17 31.02 0.99 -21.33
C LEU A 17 31.27 0.84 -19.83
N ASN A 18 32.20 -0.06 -19.48
CA ASN A 18 32.63 -0.30 -18.12
C ASN A 18 34.14 -0.09 -17.97
N ARG A 19 34.57 0.37 -16.80
CA ARG A 19 35.99 0.56 -16.47
C ARG A 19 36.22 0.18 -15.00
N SER A 20 37.18 -0.71 -14.77
CA SER A 20 37.66 -0.99 -13.41
C SER A 20 38.33 0.28 -12.84
N ILE A 21 37.96 0.64 -11.62
CA ILE A 21 38.43 1.85 -10.92
C ILE A 21 38.96 1.50 -9.52
N ARG A 22 39.41 0.26 -9.31
CA ARG A 22 39.97 -0.19 -8.02
C ARG A 22 41.29 0.55 -7.72
N PRO A 23 41.46 1.17 -6.54
CA PRO A 23 42.62 2.01 -6.21
C PRO A 23 43.93 1.23 -5.97
N TYR A 24 43.86 -0.08 -5.75
CA TYR A 24 45.02 -0.93 -5.46
C TYR A 24 44.80 -2.33 -6.02
N LEU A 25 45.68 -2.78 -6.90
CA LEU A 25 45.46 -3.97 -7.72
C LEU A 25 45.89 -5.29 -7.05
N SER A 26 46.96 -5.25 -6.25
CA SER A 26 47.41 -6.44 -5.52
C SER A 26 46.35 -6.96 -4.54
N GLY A 27 46.40 -8.25 -4.26
CA GLY A 27 45.42 -8.92 -3.42
C GLY A 27 45.94 -10.22 -2.83
N VAL A 28 45.05 -10.94 -2.14
CA VAL A 28 45.38 -12.17 -1.39
C VAL A 28 45.83 -13.33 -2.27
N THR A 29 45.59 -13.24 -3.58
CA THR A 29 46.09 -14.19 -4.59
C THR A 29 47.58 -13.99 -4.90
N GLU A 30 48.15 -12.82 -4.61
CA GLU A 30 49.56 -12.50 -4.86
C GLU A 30 50.42 -12.68 -3.61
N MET A 31 49.88 -12.38 -2.42
CA MET A 31 50.63 -12.40 -1.16
C MET A 31 49.70 -12.51 0.05
N LYS A 32 50.27 -12.81 1.22
CA LYS A 32 49.52 -12.89 2.48
C LYS A 32 48.89 -11.53 2.83
N PRO A 33 47.73 -11.50 3.49
CA PRO A 33 47.14 -10.23 3.94
C PRO A 33 48.10 -9.37 4.77
N ALA A 34 48.99 -9.97 5.55
CA ALA A 34 50.00 -9.27 6.36
C ALA A 34 50.96 -8.41 5.52
N GLU A 35 51.22 -8.81 4.28
CA GLU A 35 52.17 -8.21 3.33
C GLU A 35 51.49 -7.19 2.40
N LEU A 36 50.15 -7.21 2.31
CA LEU A 36 49.39 -6.26 1.51
C LEU A 36 49.43 -4.86 2.14
N LYS A 37 49.74 -3.86 1.30
CA LYS A 37 49.63 -2.44 1.69
C LYS A 37 48.19 -2.05 1.98
N HIS A 38 47.27 -2.49 1.11
CA HIS A 38 45.84 -2.27 1.26
C HIS A 38 45.08 -3.58 1.21
N ARG A 39 44.28 -3.82 2.24
CA ARG A 39 43.43 -5.00 2.37
C ARG A 39 41.99 -4.59 2.11
N PHE A 40 41.23 -5.44 1.43
CA PHE A 40 39.83 -5.18 1.12
C PHE A 40 38.99 -6.34 1.62
N ASN A 41 37.80 -6.04 2.12
CA ASN A 41 36.84 -7.06 2.48
C ASN A 41 36.15 -7.62 1.23
N TRP A 42 35.58 -8.82 1.32
CA TRP A 42 34.67 -9.35 0.31
C TRP A 42 33.42 -8.49 0.10
N THR A 43 32.97 -7.77 1.13
CA THR A 43 31.91 -6.77 1.01
C THR A 43 32.49 -5.39 1.31
N SER A 44 33.45 -4.94 0.50
CA SER A 44 34.10 -3.63 0.69
C SER A 44 33.10 -2.49 0.51
N PRO A 45 32.91 -1.60 1.49
CA PRO A 45 31.85 -0.60 1.46
C PRO A 45 32.16 0.56 0.52
N ILE A 46 31.11 1.04 -0.14
CA ILE A 46 31.13 2.17 -1.06
C ILE A 46 30.14 3.21 -0.55
N ALA A 47 30.58 4.46 -0.47
CA ALA A 47 29.73 5.62 -0.23
C ALA A 47 29.86 6.63 -1.37
N VAL A 48 28.76 7.27 -1.72
CA VAL A 48 28.72 8.32 -2.75
C VAL A 48 28.28 9.61 -2.07
N SER A 49 28.91 10.73 -2.43
CA SER A 49 28.50 12.03 -1.91
C SER A 49 27.05 12.33 -2.29
N PRO A 50 26.24 12.87 -1.36
CA PRO A 50 24.84 13.21 -1.64
C PRO A 50 24.67 14.37 -2.60
N THR A 51 25.73 15.17 -2.84
CA THR A 51 25.68 16.38 -3.68
C THR A 51 26.50 16.29 -4.96
N ASP A 52 27.37 15.28 -5.09
CA ASP A 52 28.22 15.09 -6.28
C ASP A 52 28.50 13.60 -6.51
N ALA A 53 27.91 13.04 -7.57
CA ALA A 53 28.05 11.63 -7.91
C ALA A 53 29.48 11.24 -8.36
N SER A 54 30.35 12.20 -8.66
CA SER A 54 31.77 11.97 -9.00
C SER A 54 32.64 11.78 -7.76
N VAL A 55 32.12 12.15 -6.57
CA VAL A 55 32.83 11.99 -5.29
C VAL A 55 32.41 10.68 -4.63
N VAL A 56 33.33 9.72 -4.62
CA VAL A 56 33.09 8.35 -4.13
C VAL A 56 34.14 7.98 -3.09
N TYR A 57 33.72 7.20 -2.10
CA TYR A 57 34.55 6.67 -1.03
C TYR A 57 34.54 5.14 -1.08
N LEU A 58 35.68 4.51 -0.87
CA LEU A 58 35.84 3.06 -0.82
C LEU A 58 36.58 2.66 0.46
N GLY A 59 36.03 1.72 1.22
CA GLY A 59 36.70 1.13 2.38
C GLY A 59 37.60 -0.05 2.00
N GLY A 60 38.87 0.01 2.39
CA GLY A 60 39.79 -1.12 2.52
C GLY A 60 40.15 -1.32 3.98
N ASN A 61 41.43 -1.38 4.34
CA ASN A 61 41.90 -1.09 5.71
C ASN A 61 42.03 0.43 5.96
N VAL A 62 42.03 1.22 4.88
CA VAL A 62 41.99 2.68 4.84
C VAL A 62 40.74 3.14 4.09
N VAL A 63 40.36 4.40 4.24
CA VAL A 63 39.32 5.04 3.41
C VAL A 63 39.99 5.68 2.20
N PHE A 64 39.58 5.27 1.01
CA PHE A 64 39.94 5.93 -0.25
C PHE A 64 38.85 6.93 -0.64
N LYS A 65 39.25 8.04 -1.26
CA LYS A 65 38.36 9.04 -1.85
C LYS A 65 38.79 9.35 -3.27
N THR A 66 37.83 9.45 -4.17
CA THR A 66 37.96 10.05 -5.51
C THR A 66 37.04 11.25 -5.62
N THR A 67 37.37 12.19 -6.51
CA THR A 67 36.54 13.35 -6.88
C THR A 67 36.28 13.44 -8.38
N ASP A 68 36.69 12.42 -9.14
CA ASP A 68 36.63 12.39 -10.61
C ASP A 68 36.01 11.08 -11.13
N GLY A 69 35.19 10.43 -10.31
CA GLY A 69 34.52 9.19 -10.70
C GLY A 69 35.44 7.97 -10.76
N GLY A 70 36.55 8.00 -10.01
CA GLY A 70 37.46 6.86 -9.81
C GLY A 70 38.67 6.84 -10.74
N GLU A 71 39.00 7.95 -11.40
CA GLU A 71 40.23 8.05 -12.19
C GLU A 71 41.46 8.20 -11.29
N HIS A 72 41.33 8.99 -10.22
CA HIS A 72 42.34 9.15 -9.19
C HIS A 72 41.76 8.90 -7.81
N TRP A 73 42.57 8.24 -6.96
CA TRP A 73 42.21 7.92 -5.59
C TRP A 73 43.27 8.41 -4.61
N ALA A 74 42.81 9.01 -3.51
CA ALA A 74 43.63 9.35 -2.36
C ALA A 74 43.21 8.51 -1.15
N ALA A 75 44.17 7.92 -0.44
CA ALA A 75 43.91 7.40 0.89
C ALA A 75 43.79 8.58 1.86
N ILE A 76 42.61 8.77 2.44
CA ILE A 76 42.27 9.87 3.36
C ILE A 76 42.21 9.39 4.80
N SER A 77 42.86 8.28 5.13
CA SER A 77 42.95 7.79 6.50
C SER A 77 44.23 6.96 6.69
N PRO A 78 44.71 6.80 7.93
CA PRO A 78 45.60 5.70 8.27
C PRO A 78 44.86 4.35 8.21
N ASP A 79 45.55 3.26 8.53
CA ASP A 79 44.89 1.97 8.78
C ASP A 79 43.94 2.14 9.99
N LEU A 80 42.63 2.00 9.74
CA LEU A 80 41.58 2.26 10.74
C LEU A 80 41.20 1.01 11.56
N THR A 81 41.90 -0.10 11.32
CA THR A 81 41.65 -1.43 11.89
C THR A 81 42.61 -1.70 13.04
N ARG A 82 42.46 -2.81 13.76
CA ARG A 82 43.43 -3.26 14.77
C ARG A 82 44.77 -3.65 14.16
N ASN A 83 44.79 -3.97 12.87
CA ASN A 83 45.98 -4.32 12.09
C ASN A 83 46.85 -5.42 12.77
N GLU A 84 46.20 -6.45 13.30
CA GLU A 84 46.84 -7.55 14.02
C GLU A 84 47.52 -8.51 13.03
N LYS A 85 48.80 -8.28 12.73
CA LYS A 85 49.55 -9.05 11.72
C LYS A 85 49.49 -10.57 11.91
N ALA A 86 49.43 -11.04 13.15
CA ALA A 86 49.31 -12.48 13.46
C ALA A 86 47.99 -13.10 12.97
N LYS A 87 46.92 -12.30 12.78
CA LYS A 87 45.62 -12.73 12.25
C LYS A 87 45.50 -12.51 10.73
N GLN A 88 46.48 -11.87 10.09
CA GLN A 88 46.49 -11.55 8.66
C GLN A 88 47.20 -12.65 7.83
N VAL A 89 46.80 -13.91 8.05
CA VAL A 89 47.38 -15.09 7.40
C VAL A 89 46.66 -15.45 6.11
N THR A 90 47.22 -16.37 5.32
CA THR A 90 46.48 -16.98 4.20
C THR A 90 45.28 -17.75 4.73
N SER A 91 44.10 -17.44 4.19
CA SER A 91 42.82 -18.03 4.55
C SER A 91 42.69 -19.49 4.12
N GLY A 92 41.81 -20.24 4.80
CA GLY A 92 41.61 -21.69 4.62
C GLY A 92 42.45 -22.59 5.54
N GLY A 93 43.48 -22.04 6.19
CA GLY A 93 44.26 -22.77 7.20
C GLY A 93 45.16 -23.87 6.61
N PRO A 94 45.54 -24.90 7.39
CA PRO A 94 46.55 -25.87 6.98
C PRO A 94 46.04 -26.98 6.05
N ILE A 95 44.72 -27.08 5.83
CA ILE A 95 44.10 -28.20 5.08
C ILE A 95 43.86 -27.81 3.63
N GLU A 96 43.14 -26.71 3.38
CA GLU A 96 42.81 -26.22 2.04
C GLU A 96 42.91 -24.71 2.06
N TYR A 97 43.67 -24.10 1.14
CA TYR A 97 43.74 -22.64 1.08
C TYR A 97 42.49 -22.07 0.41
N ASP A 98 41.82 -21.12 1.06
CA ASP A 98 40.72 -20.34 0.48
C ASP A 98 41.20 -18.92 0.21
N ILE A 99 41.94 -18.71 -0.88
CA ILE A 99 42.48 -17.39 -1.26
C ILE A 99 41.47 -16.54 -2.07
N SER A 100 40.16 -16.75 -1.85
CA SER A 100 39.11 -15.96 -2.48
C SER A 100 39.09 -14.50 -1.98
N GLY A 101 39.56 -14.27 -0.76
CA GLY A 101 39.51 -12.98 -0.06
C GLY A 101 38.29 -12.83 0.85
N ALA A 102 37.39 -13.82 0.88
CA ALA A 102 36.22 -13.86 1.77
C ALA A 102 36.58 -13.68 3.25
N GLU A 103 37.70 -14.26 3.68
CA GLU A 103 38.17 -14.24 5.06
C GLU A 103 39.30 -13.22 5.29
N THR A 104 39.42 -12.20 4.44
CA THR A 104 40.41 -11.13 4.65
C THR A 104 40.03 -10.31 5.88
N TYR A 105 40.81 -10.46 6.95
CA TYR A 105 40.56 -9.83 8.25
C TYR A 105 41.32 -8.49 8.42
N ASN A 106 40.90 -7.69 9.41
CA ASN A 106 41.34 -6.31 9.64
C ASN A 106 41.07 -5.42 8.42
N THR A 107 39.78 -5.26 8.12
CA THR A 107 39.23 -4.46 7.02
C THR A 107 38.00 -3.65 7.45
N ILE A 108 37.72 -2.57 6.71
CA ILE A 108 36.54 -1.72 6.88
C ILE A 108 35.33 -2.40 6.23
N LEU A 109 34.22 -2.49 6.96
CA LEU A 109 32.95 -3.06 6.51
C LEU A 109 31.89 -2.01 6.19
N THR A 110 32.01 -0.80 6.75
CA THR A 110 31.06 0.29 6.49
C THR A 110 31.76 1.64 6.46
N VAL A 111 31.33 2.49 5.52
CA VAL A 111 31.75 3.90 5.37
C VAL A 111 30.47 4.68 5.11
N ASN A 112 30.11 5.60 6.02
CA ASN A 112 28.90 6.41 5.88
C ASN A 112 29.21 7.89 6.11
N LEU A 113 28.69 8.75 5.24
CA LEU A 113 28.75 10.20 5.39
C LEU A 113 27.51 10.67 6.17
N ALA A 114 27.70 11.62 7.08
CA ALA A 114 26.57 12.17 7.82
C ALA A 114 25.65 13.00 6.90
N PRO A 115 24.32 12.78 6.91
CA PRO A 115 23.40 13.52 6.05
C PRO A 115 23.40 15.05 6.27
N THR A 116 23.74 15.49 7.49
CA THR A 116 23.77 16.92 7.85
C THR A 116 25.13 17.59 7.62
N ASP A 117 26.22 16.82 7.45
CA ASP A 117 27.57 17.33 7.18
C ASP A 117 28.45 16.24 6.53
N ALA A 118 28.74 16.40 5.23
CA ALA A 118 29.54 15.44 4.47
C ALA A 118 31.02 15.37 4.89
N ASN A 119 31.51 16.29 5.74
CA ASN A 119 32.86 16.20 6.33
C ASN A 119 32.90 15.23 7.52
N VAL A 120 31.75 14.85 8.06
CA VAL A 120 31.65 13.85 9.12
C VAL A 120 31.46 12.48 8.48
N ILE A 121 32.46 11.61 8.65
CA ILE A 121 32.46 10.27 8.08
C ILE A 121 32.66 9.27 9.21
N TRP A 122 31.79 8.27 9.25
CA TRP A 122 31.83 7.17 10.20
C TRP A 122 32.26 5.89 9.50
N VAL A 123 33.10 5.12 10.17
CA VAL A 123 33.67 3.87 9.69
C VAL A 123 33.51 2.78 10.74
N GLY A 124 33.15 1.58 10.31
CA GLY A 124 33.11 0.38 11.14
C GLY A 124 33.90 -0.75 10.49
N THR A 125 34.55 -1.59 11.29
CA THR A 125 35.47 -2.63 10.83
C THR A 125 34.99 -4.04 11.21
N ASP A 126 35.58 -5.04 10.55
CA ASP A 126 35.37 -6.46 10.85
C ASP A 126 35.94 -6.89 12.22
N ASP A 127 36.84 -6.10 12.78
CA ASP A 127 37.53 -6.33 14.05
C ASP A 127 36.99 -5.48 15.23
N GLY A 128 35.84 -4.81 15.03
CA GLY A 128 35.08 -4.16 16.09
C GLY A 128 35.50 -2.74 16.45
N LEU A 129 36.23 -2.07 15.56
CA LEU A 129 36.51 -0.65 15.68
C LEU A 129 35.42 0.20 15.02
N VAL A 130 35.19 1.36 15.62
CA VAL A 130 34.34 2.44 15.10
C VAL A 130 35.19 3.70 15.10
N GLN A 131 35.25 4.36 13.96
CA GLN A 131 36.12 5.51 13.74
C GLN A 131 35.29 6.66 13.17
N VAL A 132 35.61 7.88 13.59
CA VAL A 132 34.94 9.09 13.10
C VAL A 132 35.96 10.16 12.72
N THR A 133 35.75 10.78 11.56
CA THR A 133 36.38 12.05 11.19
C THR A 133 35.32 13.14 11.16
N ARG A 134 35.73 14.38 11.42
CA ARG A 134 34.87 15.57 11.39
C ARG A 134 35.37 16.65 10.44
N ASP A 135 36.45 16.35 9.71
CA ASP A 135 37.18 17.30 8.86
C ASP A 135 37.46 16.74 7.45
N GLY A 136 36.62 15.78 7.01
CA GLY A 136 36.69 15.18 5.69
C GLY A 136 37.83 14.18 5.52
N GLY A 137 38.30 13.59 6.62
CA GLY A 137 39.35 12.56 6.63
C GLY A 137 40.76 13.08 6.94
N LYS A 138 40.93 14.33 7.38
CA LYS A 138 42.27 14.82 7.77
C LYS A 138 42.69 14.24 9.11
N THR A 139 41.74 14.12 10.05
CA THR A 139 41.96 13.49 11.35
C THR A 139 40.87 12.46 11.64
N TRP A 140 41.25 11.36 12.31
CA TRP A 140 40.36 10.25 12.65
C TRP A 140 40.48 9.94 14.14
N THR A 141 39.34 9.71 14.78
CA THR A 141 39.25 9.33 16.20
C THR A 141 38.64 7.95 16.30
N ASN A 142 39.34 7.03 16.96
CA ASN A 142 38.79 5.73 17.34
C ASN A 142 37.87 5.92 18.54
N VAL A 143 36.61 5.51 18.38
CA VAL A 143 35.55 5.66 19.36
C VAL A 143 34.97 4.31 19.80
N ALA A 144 35.64 3.21 19.45
CA ALA A 144 35.35 1.89 19.98
C ALA A 144 35.95 1.65 21.36
N GLY A 145 35.46 0.61 22.04
CA GLY A 145 35.96 0.19 23.36
C GLY A 145 35.25 0.84 24.56
N HIS A 146 34.29 1.73 24.31
CA HIS A 146 33.40 2.31 25.33
C HIS A 146 31.98 1.74 25.29
N PHE A 147 31.80 0.58 24.64
CA PHE A 147 30.50 -0.09 24.54
C PHE A 147 30.17 -0.82 25.85
N PRO A 148 29.11 -0.41 26.58
CA PRO A 148 28.72 -1.08 27.82
C PRO A 148 28.40 -2.56 27.58
N GLY A 149 28.95 -3.46 28.40
CA GLY A 149 28.62 -4.89 28.35
C GLY A 149 29.29 -5.72 27.24
N LEU A 150 29.99 -5.11 26.28
CA LEU A 150 30.71 -5.84 25.22
C LEU A 150 32.03 -6.46 25.70
N GLY A 151 32.65 -5.86 26.72
CA GLY A 151 34.03 -6.15 27.15
C GLY A 151 35.02 -5.09 26.65
N ALA A 152 36.29 -5.19 27.03
CA ALA A 152 37.35 -4.25 26.65
C ALA A 152 38.53 -4.98 25.97
N GLY A 153 39.35 -4.25 25.20
CA GLY A 153 40.53 -4.80 24.54
C GLY A 153 40.17 -5.87 23.50
N ALA A 154 40.73 -7.08 23.66
CA ALA A 154 40.40 -8.25 22.83
C ALA A 154 38.97 -8.77 23.09
N GLY A 155 38.41 -8.52 24.28
CA GLY A 155 37.03 -8.89 24.60
C GLY A 155 35.97 -8.07 23.86
N ALA A 156 36.37 -6.93 23.27
CA ALA A 156 35.51 -6.02 22.51
C ALA A 156 35.46 -6.34 20.99
N GLU A 157 35.97 -7.50 20.56
CA GLU A 157 35.93 -7.94 19.16
C GLU A 157 34.48 -8.28 18.73
N GLY A 158 34.14 -7.92 17.49
CA GLY A 158 32.83 -8.15 16.88
C GLY A 158 32.65 -7.30 15.63
N ARG A 159 31.96 -7.80 14.61
CA ARG A 159 31.84 -7.11 13.33
C ARG A 159 30.90 -5.91 13.42
N VAL A 160 31.32 -4.77 12.89
CA VAL A 160 30.47 -3.58 12.70
C VAL A 160 30.11 -3.46 11.22
N TYR A 161 29.06 -4.18 10.81
CA TYR A 161 28.61 -4.23 9.42
C TYR A 161 27.99 -2.93 8.92
N GLN A 162 27.32 -2.19 9.79
CA GLN A 162 26.53 -1.01 9.43
C GLN A 162 26.57 0.01 10.57
N ILE A 163 26.75 1.29 10.21
CA ILE A 163 26.58 2.42 11.14
C ILE A 163 25.43 3.28 10.63
N GLY A 164 24.34 3.40 11.40
CA GLY A 164 23.27 4.33 11.09
C GLY A 164 23.60 5.71 11.64
N ILE A 165 23.83 6.70 10.78
CA ILE A 165 24.02 8.08 11.23
C ILE A 165 22.66 8.76 11.34
N SER A 166 22.43 9.55 12.38
CA SER A 166 21.17 10.29 12.53
C SER A 166 20.99 11.25 11.35
N PRO A 167 19.79 11.28 10.73
CA PRO A 167 19.48 12.25 9.68
C PRO A 167 19.34 13.68 10.21
N PHE A 168 19.44 13.88 11.53
CA PHE A 168 19.25 15.18 12.17
C PHE A 168 20.49 15.71 12.91
N ASP A 169 21.52 14.89 13.11
CA ASP A 169 22.72 15.26 13.86
C ASP A 169 23.92 14.37 13.45
N ALA A 170 24.98 14.99 12.92
CA ALA A 170 26.18 14.27 12.51
C ALA A 170 26.96 13.63 13.67
N GLY A 171 26.77 14.09 14.91
CA GLY A 171 27.35 13.53 16.12
C GLY A 171 26.58 12.32 16.69
N ALA A 172 25.36 12.08 16.20
CA ALA A 172 24.53 10.97 16.62
C ALA A 172 24.61 9.80 15.64
N ALA A 173 24.85 8.61 16.19
CA ALA A 173 24.97 7.38 15.41
C ALA A 173 24.47 6.16 16.20
N TYR A 174 24.10 5.13 15.46
CA TYR A 174 23.59 3.85 15.95
C TYR A 174 24.43 2.73 15.37
N VAL A 175 24.81 1.77 16.22
CA VAL A 175 25.71 0.67 15.85
C VAL A 175 25.14 -0.64 16.36
N ALA A 176 25.16 -1.66 15.52
CA ALA A 176 25.01 -3.04 15.95
C ALA A 176 26.38 -3.74 15.85
N VAL A 177 26.74 -4.50 16.89
CA VAL A 177 27.99 -5.28 16.92
C VAL A 177 27.64 -6.76 16.87
N ASP A 178 28.11 -7.44 15.84
CA ASP A 178 27.83 -8.85 15.64
C ASP A 178 28.99 -9.72 16.15
N ARG A 179 28.67 -10.70 17.00
CA ARG A 179 29.64 -11.62 17.61
C ARG A 179 29.26 -13.10 17.40
N HIS A 180 28.32 -13.40 16.49
CA HIS A 180 27.83 -14.78 16.34
C HIS A 180 28.93 -15.76 15.94
N GLU A 181 29.93 -15.34 15.15
CA GLU A 181 31.10 -16.14 14.78
C GLU A 181 32.08 -16.37 15.95
N LEU A 182 31.97 -15.58 17.01
CA LEU A 182 32.69 -15.78 18.28
C LEU A 182 31.88 -16.64 19.26
N GLY A 183 30.76 -17.23 18.82
CA GLY A 183 29.86 -18.03 19.65
C GLY A 183 28.91 -17.21 20.55
N ASP A 184 28.86 -15.88 20.38
CA ASP A 184 27.98 -15.00 21.16
C ASP A 184 26.87 -14.44 20.28
N ARG A 185 25.63 -14.89 20.53
CA ARG A 185 24.45 -14.56 19.73
C ARG A 185 23.62 -13.40 20.29
N ARG A 186 24.11 -12.70 21.33
CA ARG A 186 23.38 -11.58 21.93
C ARG A 186 23.26 -10.40 20.97
N PRO A 187 22.15 -9.64 21.03
CA PRO A 187 21.98 -8.43 20.22
C PRO A 187 22.71 -7.26 20.87
N TYR A 188 23.91 -6.92 20.40
CA TYR A 188 24.60 -5.71 20.86
C TYR A 188 24.20 -4.51 20.01
N VAL A 189 23.58 -3.51 20.64
CA VAL A 189 23.03 -2.34 19.96
C VAL A 189 23.30 -1.10 20.78
N TYR A 190 23.92 -0.10 20.18
CA TYR A 190 24.34 1.12 20.87
C TYR A 190 23.91 2.37 20.13
N LYS A 191 23.73 3.46 20.88
CA LYS A 191 23.65 4.81 20.33
C LYS A 191 24.67 5.75 20.97
N THR A 192 25.07 6.75 20.20
CA THR A 192 25.84 7.92 20.64
C THR A 192 25.11 9.19 20.21
N SER A 193 25.40 10.31 20.89
CA SER A 193 24.99 11.67 20.47
C SER A 193 26.15 12.69 20.50
N ASP A 194 27.38 12.23 20.75
CA ASP A 194 28.53 13.10 21.02
C ASP A 194 29.78 12.72 20.21
N TYR A 195 29.57 12.22 18.98
CA TYR A 195 30.62 11.68 18.11
C TYR A 195 31.34 10.47 18.71
N GLY A 196 30.63 9.64 19.49
CA GLY A 196 31.12 8.34 19.96
C GLY A 196 31.97 8.42 21.22
N LYS A 197 32.02 9.58 21.89
CA LYS A 197 32.70 9.72 23.18
C LYS A 197 31.98 8.90 24.24
N THR A 198 30.65 8.81 24.16
CA THR A 198 29.84 7.97 25.03
C THR A 198 28.86 7.12 24.23
N TRP A 199 28.68 5.88 24.68
CA TRP A 199 27.75 4.93 24.09
C TRP A 199 26.72 4.48 25.12
N THR A 200 25.46 4.44 24.70
CA THR A 200 24.34 3.91 25.48
C THR A 200 23.88 2.60 24.86
N ASP A 201 23.79 1.54 25.66
CA ASP A 201 23.15 0.28 25.25
C ASP A 201 21.64 0.49 25.09
N ILE A 202 21.14 0.16 23.90
CA ILE A 202 19.73 0.23 23.51
C ILE A 202 19.19 -1.13 23.11
N SER A 203 19.80 -2.24 23.54
CA SER A 203 19.37 -3.61 23.21
C SER A 203 18.24 -4.16 24.10
N LYS A 204 17.88 -3.42 25.16
CA LYS A 204 16.92 -3.86 26.17
C LYS A 204 15.57 -4.26 25.55
N GLY A 205 15.13 -5.49 25.83
CA GLY A 205 13.86 -6.03 25.35
C GLY A 205 13.94 -6.79 24.02
N LEU A 206 15.10 -6.81 23.36
CA LEU A 206 15.35 -7.67 22.19
C LEU A 206 15.64 -9.13 22.63
N PRO A 207 15.37 -10.13 21.78
CA PRO A 207 15.72 -11.53 22.04
C PRO A 207 17.22 -11.72 22.25
N GLN A 208 17.62 -12.38 23.34
CA GLN A 208 19.03 -12.46 23.77
C GLN A 208 19.87 -13.51 23.02
N ASP A 209 19.28 -14.21 22.06
CA ASP A 209 19.87 -15.30 21.27
C ASP A 209 19.78 -15.07 19.75
N VAL A 210 19.41 -13.84 19.35
CA VAL A 210 19.28 -13.41 17.96
C VAL A 210 20.16 -12.17 17.74
N PRO A 211 21.22 -12.25 16.91
CA PRO A 211 22.08 -11.12 16.60
C PRO A 211 21.31 -9.95 15.96
N ALA A 212 21.72 -8.73 16.32
CA ALA A 212 21.31 -7.51 15.64
C ALA A 212 22.32 -7.17 14.52
N ARG A 213 21.82 -6.64 13.41
CA ARG A 213 22.63 -6.39 12.20
C ARG A 213 22.69 -4.91 11.82
N VAL A 214 21.56 -4.21 11.93
CA VAL A 214 21.42 -2.85 11.42
C VAL A 214 20.41 -2.05 12.24
N VAL A 215 20.70 -0.77 12.46
CA VAL A 215 19.77 0.20 13.05
C VAL A 215 19.80 1.48 12.22
N ARG A 216 18.62 2.06 11.97
CA ARG A 216 18.45 3.34 11.28
C ARG A 216 17.44 4.19 12.01
N GLU A 217 17.68 5.50 12.02
CA GLU A 217 16.72 6.50 12.45
C GLU A 217 15.94 7.03 11.25
N ASP A 218 14.64 7.18 11.43
CA ASP A 218 13.74 7.72 10.43
C ASP A 218 14.01 9.22 10.16
N PRO A 219 14.11 9.67 8.90
CA PRO A 219 14.43 11.05 8.53
C PRO A 219 13.27 12.03 8.62
N ASN A 220 12.07 11.55 8.93
CA ASN A 220 10.83 12.32 9.09
C ASN A 220 10.36 12.35 10.56
N ALA A 221 10.81 11.42 11.40
CA ALA A 221 10.46 11.34 12.82
C ALA A 221 11.67 11.07 13.72
N ARG A 222 12.18 12.12 14.38
CA ARG A 222 13.27 12.00 15.38
C ARG A 222 12.89 11.00 16.47
N GLY A 223 13.81 10.08 16.77
CA GLY A 223 13.64 9.04 17.78
C GLY A 223 12.83 7.81 17.32
N LEU A 224 12.25 7.81 16.11
CA LEU A 224 11.77 6.59 15.47
C LEU A 224 12.97 5.83 14.91
N LEU A 225 13.26 4.66 15.50
CA LEU A 225 14.30 3.75 15.04
C LEU A 225 13.68 2.49 14.47
N VAL A 226 14.28 1.94 13.42
CA VAL A 226 14.02 0.58 12.96
C VAL A 226 15.30 -0.23 13.01
N LEU A 227 15.19 -1.46 13.50
CA LEU A 227 16.29 -2.39 13.73
C LEU A 227 16.02 -3.71 13.02
N GLY A 228 17.04 -4.21 12.33
CA GLY A 228 17.07 -5.53 11.71
C GLY A 228 17.88 -6.52 12.55
N THR A 229 17.32 -7.72 12.75
CA THR A 229 17.99 -8.87 13.38
C THR A 229 18.10 -10.03 12.40
N ASP A 230 18.72 -11.13 12.83
CA ASP A 230 18.75 -12.39 12.06
C ASP A 230 17.38 -13.07 11.90
N ALA A 231 16.32 -12.56 12.54
CA ALA A 231 15.00 -13.18 12.49
C ALA A 231 13.83 -12.22 12.22
N ALA A 232 13.97 -10.92 12.50
CA ALA A 232 12.85 -9.99 12.49
C ALA A 232 13.25 -8.51 12.37
N LEU A 233 12.24 -7.69 12.03
CA LEU A 233 12.25 -6.24 12.16
C LEU A 233 11.70 -5.81 13.52
N TRP A 234 12.31 -4.79 14.10
CA TRP A 234 11.89 -4.14 15.34
C TRP A 234 11.81 -2.63 15.12
N TYR A 235 10.92 -1.96 15.82
CA TYR A 235 10.87 -0.50 15.84
C TYR A 235 10.80 0.03 17.27
N SER A 236 11.30 1.25 17.44
CA SER A 236 11.30 2.02 18.68
C SER A 236 10.80 3.43 18.39
N ARG A 237 10.01 4.01 19.28
CA ARG A 237 9.55 5.42 19.19
C ARG A 237 10.15 6.35 20.24
N ASP A 238 11.04 5.83 21.07
CA ASP A 238 11.65 6.51 22.21
C ASP A 238 13.19 6.50 22.12
N GLY A 239 13.73 6.44 20.90
CA GLY A 239 15.18 6.48 20.66
C GLY A 239 15.94 5.26 21.20
N GLY A 240 15.30 4.09 21.21
CA GLY A 240 15.87 2.79 21.54
C GLY A 240 15.63 2.35 22.99
N ALA A 241 14.81 3.06 23.76
CA ALA A 241 14.52 2.68 25.13
C ALA A 241 13.56 1.48 25.22
N THR A 242 12.63 1.36 24.26
CA THR A 242 11.74 0.19 24.12
C THR A 242 11.60 -0.25 22.67
N TRP A 243 11.57 -1.57 22.45
CA TRP A 243 11.43 -2.18 21.12
C TRP A 243 10.14 -2.97 20.97
N LYS A 244 9.52 -2.86 19.80
CA LYS A 244 8.34 -3.64 19.41
C LYS A 244 8.62 -4.35 18.09
N ALA A 245 8.24 -5.61 17.99
CA ALA A 245 8.35 -6.35 16.73
C ALA A 245 7.43 -5.72 15.66
N LEU A 246 7.96 -5.53 14.45
CA LEU A 246 7.21 -5.01 13.31
C LEU A 246 6.72 -6.17 12.44
N LYS A 247 5.52 -6.66 12.74
CA LYS A 247 4.94 -7.90 12.14
C LYS A 247 4.09 -7.65 10.88
N ALA A 248 4.44 -6.69 10.02
CA ALA A 248 3.67 -6.28 8.83
C ALA A 248 3.69 -7.32 7.68
N ASP A 249 3.20 -8.53 7.96
CA ASP A 249 3.33 -9.74 7.11
C ASP A 249 4.77 -10.07 6.71
N PHE A 250 5.74 -9.51 7.45
CA PHE A 250 7.16 -9.72 7.22
C PHE A 250 7.56 -11.12 7.72
N PRO A 251 8.21 -11.95 6.87
CA PRO A 251 8.57 -13.31 7.26
C PRO A 251 9.73 -13.32 8.25
N THR A 252 9.94 -14.44 8.93
CA THR A 252 11.20 -14.68 9.64
C THR A 252 12.35 -14.72 8.64
N ALA A 253 13.19 -13.69 8.66
CA ALA A 253 14.31 -13.54 7.74
C ALA A 253 15.42 -12.67 8.37
N PRO A 254 16.70 -12.96 8.08
CA PRO A 254 17.79 -12.06 8.44
C PRO A 254 17.70 -10.74 7.68
N VAL A 255 17.80 -9.63 8.41
CA VAL A 255 17.76 -8.27 7.85
C VAL A 255 19.15 -7.67 7.89
N TYR A 256 19.75 -7.45 6.72
CA TYR A 256 21.13 -7.00 6.59
C TYR A 256 21.26 -5.48 6.39
N ASP A 257 20.25 -4.84 5.80
CA ASP A 257 20.26 -3.38 5.63
C ASP A 257 18.84 -2.81 5.63
N LEU A 258 18.78 -1.51 5.96
CA LEU A 258 17.57 -0.72 6.04
C LEU A 258 17.84 0.66 5.43
N GLN A 259 16.89 1.15 4.62
CA GLN A 259 16.95 2.50 4.08
C GLN A 259 15.57 3.16 4.10
N PHE A 260 15.48 4.28 4.81
CA PHE A 260 14.32 5.16 4.71
C PHE A 260 14.39 6.02 3.45
N ILE A 261 13.26 6.16 2.77
CA ILE A 261 13.09 7.05 1.62
C ILE A 261 12.25 8.24 2.05
N LYS A 262 12.95 9.31 2.48
CA LYS A 262 12.35 10.50 3.10
C LYS A 262 11.10 11.03 2.36
N ARG A 263 11.21 11.21 1.03
CA ARG A 263 10.16 11.84 0.20
C ARG A 263 8.85 11.06 0.13
N SER A 264 8.89 9.74 0.25
CA SER A 264 7.72 8.86 0.11
C SER A 264 7.38 8.16 1.43
N HIS A 265 8.14 8.45 2.48
CA HIS A 265 8.01 7.81 3.78
C HIS A 265 8.11 6.28 3.66
N ASP A 266 8.90 5.74 2.73
CA ASP A 266 9.02 4.28 2.59
C ASP A 266 10.18 3.75 3.44
N LEU A 267 10.06 2.52 3.92
CA LEU A 267 11.20 1.76 4.46
C LEU A 267 11.53 0.60 3.52
N VAL A 268 12.74 0.64 2.95
CA VAL A 268 13.29 -0.47 2.16
C VAL A 268 14.08 -1.39 3.10
N VAL A 269 13.80 -2.68 3.02
CA VAL A 269 14.38 -3.72 3.87
C VAL A 269 15.11 -4.74 3.00
N ALA A 270 16.42 -4.85 3.19
CA ALA A 270 17.25 -5.83 2.51
C ALA A 270 17.42 -7.08 3.40
N THR A 271 17.05 -8.25 2.87
CA THR A 271 17.14 -9.52 3.58
C THR A 271 18.16 -10.45 2.96
N HIS A 272 18.66 -11.40 3.74
CA HIS A 272 19.45 -12.51 3.21
C HIS A 272 18.53 -13.68 2.82
N GLY A 273 18.47 -14.00 1.52
CA GLY A 273 17.72 -15.16 1.00
C GLY A 273 16.22 -14.95 0.75
N ARG A 274 15.66 -13.76 1.00
CA ARG A 274 14.24 -13.43 0.74
C ARG A 274 14.01 -12.14 -0.09
N GLY A 275 15.07 -11.57 -0.65
CA GLY A 275 14.99 -10.40 -1.53
C GLY A 275 14.81 -9.07 -0.79
N LEU A 276 14.14 -8.12 -1.43
CA LEU A 276 13.86 -6.80 -0.90
C LEU A 276 12.37 -6.66 -0.57
N PHE A 277 12.08 -6.06 0.58
CA PHE A 277 10.73 -5.65 0.97
C PHE A 277 10.66 -4.13 1.02
N VAL A 278 9.50 -3.57 0.68
CA VAL A 278 9.22 -2.15 0.83
C VAL A 278 7.98 -2.02 1.69
N LEU A 279 8.11 -1.39 2.85
CA LEU A 279 6.96 -0.94 3.63
C LEU A 279 6.58 0.43 3.09
N ASP A 280 5.59 0.44 2.20
CA ASP A 280 5.11 1.65 1.55
C ASP A 280 4.45 2.58 2.59
N ASN A 281 4.92 3.82 2.65
CA ASN A 281 4.39 4.88 3.52
C ASN A 281 4.26 4.46 5.01
N VAL A 282 5.31 4.67 5.80
CA VAL A 282 5.37 4.40 7.24
C VAL A 282 4.90 5.57 8.10
N THR A 283 4.22 6.57 7.54
CA THR A 283 3.71 7.74 8.26
C THR A 283 2.91 7.37 9.52
N ALA A 284 2.11 6.29 9.48
CA ALA A 284 1.42 5.80 10.67
C ALA A 284 2.39 5.42 11.81
N LEU A 285 3.54 4.82 11.50
CA LEU A 285 4.59 4.54 12.48
C LEU A 285 5.30 5.81 12.93
N GLU A 286 5.46 6.83 12.08
CA GLU A 286 6.02 8.14 12.43
C GLU A 286 5.10 8.93 13.37
N GLU A 287 3.78 8.79 13.24
CA GLU A 287 2.77 9.56 13.98
C GLU A 287 2.18 8.84 15.19
N LEU A 288 2.36 7.52 15.33
CA LEU A 288 1.86 6.71 16.47
C LEU A 288 2.56 7.01 17.82
N THR A 289 2.25 8.16 18.41
CA THR A 289 2.69 8.52 19.77
C THR A 289 1.82 7.84 20.84
N PRO A 290 2.23 7.84 22.13
CA PRO A 290 1.37 7.39 23.23
C PRO A 290 0.02 8.13 23.28
N GLU A 291 -0.01 9.43 22.96
CA GLU A 291 -1.23 10.23 22.92
C GLU A 291 -2.17 9.79 21.79
N VAL A 292 -1.62 9.38 20.64
CA VAL A 292 -2.40 8.79 19.55
C VAL A 292 -2.93 7.42 19.94
N ALA A 293 -2.08 6.56 20.52
CA ALA A 293 -2.46 5.21 20.95
C ALA A 293 -3.50 5.21 22.10
N ALA A 294 -3.62 6.31 22.85
CA ALA A 294 -4.64 6.47 23.89
C ALA A 294 -6.06 6.73 23.33
N ARG A 295 -6.18 7.23 22.09
CA ARG A 295 -7.45 7.57 21.43
C ARG A 295 -8.16 6.33 20.93
N ASP A 296 -9.50 6.31 21.02
CA ASP A 296 -10.32 5.20 20.51
C ASP A 296 -10.20 5.05 18.99
N LEU A 297 -10.14 6.18 18.27
CA LEU A 297 -9.96 6.28 16.83
C LEU A 297 -9.03 7.45 16.50
N HIS A 298 -8.09 7.22 15.59
CA HIS A 298 -7.26 8.27 15.00
C HIS A 298 -7.01 7.97 13.51
N VAL A 299 -7.13 8.99 12.65
CA VAL A 299 -6.76 8.88 11.23
C VAL A 299 -5.44 9.62 11.06
N PHE A 300 -4.43 8.94 10.53
CA PHE A 300 -3.10 9.49 10.33
C PHE A 300 -3.08 10.45 9.15
N SER A 301 -2.03 11.25 9.03
CA SER A 301 -1.80 12.02 7.81
C SER A 301 -1.52 11.08 6.63
N THR A 302 -1.80 11.58 5.42
CA THR A 302 -1.58 10.83 4.18
C THR A 302 -0.79 11.67 3.20
N LEU A 303 -0.02 11.00 2.37
CA LEU A 303 0.62 11.60 1.21
C LEU A 303 -0.42 11.91 0.12
N ALA A 304 -0.06 12.83 -0.78
CA ALA A 304 -0.83 13.07 -1.98
C ALA A 304 -0.86 11.80 -2.84
N ALA A 305 -2.05 11.42 -3.31
CA ALA A 305 -2.21 10.28 -4.20
C ALA A 305 -2.07 10.73 -5.65
N GLN A 306 -1.32 9.95 -6.43
CA GLN A 306 -1.17 10.18 -7.86
C GLN A 306 -1.95 9.12 -8.64
N ILE A 307 -2.80 9.58 -9.56
CA ILE A 307 -3.43 8.66 -10.52
C ILE A 307 -2.39 8.40 -11.61
N ARG A 308 -1.69 7.27 -11.52
CA ARG A 308 -0.71 6.86 -12.53
C ARG A 308 -1.36 5.98 -13.60
N VAL A 309 -1.26 6.39 -14.85
CA VAL A 309 -1.63 5.55 -15.99
C VAL A 309 -0.38 4.92 -16.56
N ARG A 310 -0.13 3.66 -16.18
CA ARG A 310 0.99 2.91 -16.74
C ARG A 310 0.55 2.26 -18.05
N PRO A 311 1.30 2.41 -19.15
CA PRO A 311 1.03 1.65 -20.36
C PRO A 311 1.11 0.15 -20.03
N ARG A 312 0.14 -0.64 -20.51
CA ARG A 312 0.26 -2.10 -20.45
C ARG A 312 1.47 -2.49 -21.30
N ARG A 313 2.56 -2.90 -20.64
CA ARG A 313 3.67 -3.58 -21.30
C ARG A 313 3.24 -5.03 -21.51
N THR A 314 2.57 -5.31 -22.62
CA THR A 314 2.32 -6.69 -23.05
C THR A 314 3.66 -7.36 -23.42
N GLY A 315 3.88 -8.59 -22.94
CA GLY A 315 5.07 -9.37 -23.30
C GLY A 315 6.05 -9.69 -22.16
N VAL A 316 5.66 -9.56 -20.89
CA VAL A 316 6.51 -10.03 -19.78
C VAL A 316 6.32 -11.55 -19.62
N PRO A 317 7.38 -12.38 -19.67
CA PRO A 317 7.24 -13.82 -19.50
C PRO A 317 6.68 -14.17 -18.11
N PRO A 318 5.83 -15.20 -18.00
CA PRO A 318 5.12 -15.60 -16.76
C PRO A 318 6.04 -16.15 -15.65
N THR A 319 7.36 -16.20 -15.85
CA THR A 319 8.31 -16.91 -14.97
C THR A 319 9.02 -16.02 -13.95
N ARG A 320 8.66 -14.74 -13.79
CA ARG A 320 9.24 -13.90 -12.73
C ARG A 320 8.43 -14.03 -11.44
N PHE A 321 9.14 -14.27 -10.34
CA PHE A 321 8.60 -13.95 -9.01
C PHE A 321 8.19 -12.49 -9.01
N THR A 322 6.88 -12.23 -8.91
CA THR A 322 6.35 -10.88 -8.78
C THR A 322 5.80 -10.74 -7.37
N THR A 323 6.04 -9.58 -6.77
CA THR A 323 5.38 -9.16 -5.54
C THR A 323 4.31 -8.13 -5.92
N PRO A 324 3.22 -8.01 -5.14
CA PRO A 324 2.29 -6.90 -5.31
C PRO A 324 3.05 -5.58 -5.29
N ASN A 325 2.73 -4.68 -6.22
CA ASN A 325 3.19 -3.30 -6.14
C ASN A 325 2.41 -2.56 -5.05
N ALA A 326 2.94 -1.40 -4.62
CA ALA A 326 2.20 -0.45 -3.80
C ALA A 326 0.75 -0.25 -4.32
N PRO A 327 -0.24 -0.18 -3.42
CA PRO A 327 -1.64 -0.12 -3.81
C PRO A 327 -1.95 1.13 -4.64
N ALA A 328 -2.82 0.98 -5.64
CA ALA A 328 -3.26 2.09 -6.48
C ALA A 328 -4.41 2.85 -5.81
N GLY A 329 -4.12 4.01 -5.21
CA GLY A 329 -5.15 4.86 -4.60
C GLY A 329 -4.60 5.80 -3.54
N VAL A 330 -5.51 6.38 -2.76
CA VAL A 330 -5.17 7.07 -1.50
C VAL A 330 -5.03 6.03 -0.40
N VAL A 331 -3.85 5.96 0.21
CA VAL A 331 -3.59 5.14 1.39
C VAL A 331 -4.07 5.89 2.62
N ILE A 332 -5.11 5.39 3.28
CA ILE A 332 -5.68 5.97 4.50
C ILE A 332 -5.37 5.02 5.64
N ASP A 333 -4.37 5.37 6.42
CA ASP A 333 -4.02 4.64 7.63
C ASP A 333 -4.78 5.23 8.83
N TYR A 334 -5.19 4.36 9.76
CA TYR A 334 -5.89 4.75 10.97
C TYR A 334 -5.61 3.78 12.12
N TYR A 335 -5.72 4.27 13.35
CA TYR A 335 -5.56 3.51 14.57
C TYR A 335 -6.92 3.25 15.23
N LEU A 336 -7.13 2.01 15.69
CA LEU A 336 -8.22 1.62 16.57
C LEU A 336 -7.66 1.06 17.88
N LYS A 337 -8.08 1.63 19.01
CA LYS A 337 -7.66 1.16 20.34
C LYS A 337 -8.15 -0.24 20.65
N THR A 338 -9.34 -0.58 20.18
CA THR A 338 -10.00 -1.87 20.35
C THR A 338 -10.47 -2.38 19.00
N ALA A 339 -10.36 -3.68 18.77
CA ALA A 339 -10.94 -4.30 17.58
C ALA A 339 -12.47 -4.10 17.57
N LEU A 340 -13.03 -3.94 16.38
CA LEU A 340 -14.47 -3.94 16.17
C LEU A 340 -14.90 -5.34 15.73
N ASP A 341 -16.05 -5.80 16.23
CA ASP A 341 -16.68 -7.01 15.75
C ASP A 341 -17.28 -6.75 14.35
N THR A 342 -16.47 -6.92 13.31
CA THR A 342 -16.90 -6.69 11.93
C THR A 342 -17.78 -7.82 11.38
N GLY A 343 -18.02 -8.88 12.15
CA GLY A 343 -18.70 -10.10 11.70
C GLY A 343 -17.97 -10.82 10.55
N ALA A 344 -16.71 -10.48 10.31
CA ALA A 344 -15.84 -11.16 9.34
C ALA A 344 -14.93 -12.13 10.09
N THR A 345 -15.40 -13.37 10.26
CA THR A 345 -14.47 -14.48 10.48
C THR A 345 -13.55 -14.57 9.26
N PRO A 346 -12.23 -14.75 9.43
CA PRO A 346 -11.36 -15.22 8.35
C PRO A 346 -11.98 -16.49 7.78
N GLN A 347 -11.95 -16.66 6.45
CA GLN A 347 -12.35 -17.90 5.78
C GLN A 347 -11.46 -19.06 6.27
N GLY A 348 -11.85 -19.66 7.39
CA GLY A 348 -11.46 -20.97 7.85
C GLY A 348 -12.69 -21.86 7.73
N GLU A 349 -12.49 -23.03 7.14
CA GLU A 349 -13.47 -24.09 6.91
C GLU A 349 -14.45 -24.25 8.09
N GLY A 350 -15.71 -23.86 7.89
CA GLY A 350 -16.76 -23.92 8.90
C GLY A 350 -18.12 -24.13 8.25
N ALA A 351 -18.86 -25.10 8.77
CA ALA A 351 -20.07 -25.70 8.21
C ALA A 351 -21.22 -24.72 7.87
N PRO A 352 -22.08 -25.04 6.88
CA PRO A 352 -23.15 -24.16 6.44
C PRO A 352 -24.38 -24.24 7.35
N GLY A 353 -24.88 -23.07 7.75
CA GLY A 353 -26.28 -22.92 8.17
C GLY A 353 -26.47 -22.13 9.47
N GLU A 354 -26.65 -20.81 9.35
CA GLU A 354 -27.66 -20.03 10.08
C GLU A 354 -27.62 -18.55 9.67
N PRO A 355 -28.76 -17.88 9.42
CA PRO A 355 -28.79 -16.47 9.06
C PRO A 355 -28.68 -15.58 10.31
N GLN A 356 -27.45 -15.19 10.69
CA GLN A 356 -27.26 -14.20 11.76
C GLN A 356 -27.50 -12.77 11.25
N GLY A 357 -28.39 -12.04 11.95
CA GLY A 357 -28.71 -10.64 11.69
C GLY A 357 -27.46 -9.75 11.78
N ARG A 358 -27.06 -9.16 10.65
CA ARG A 358 -25.89 -8.27 10.54
C ARG A 358 -26.12 -6.96 11.30
N SER A 359 -25.61 -6.86 12.52
CA SER A 359 -25.49 -5.59 13.23
C SER A 359 -24.54 -4.65 12.47
N ARG A 360 -25.02 -3.49 12.02
CA ARG A 360 -24.18 -2.42 11.43
C ARG A 360 -23.23 -1.77 12.46
N ARG A 361 -23.34 -2.09 13.76
CA ARG A 361 -22.62 -1.40 14.84
C ARG A 361 -21.12 -1.73 14.93
N GLY A 362 -20.62 -2.69 14.16
CA GLY A 362 -19.21 -3.11 14.21
C GLY A 362 -18.36 -2.80 12.98
N ARG A 363 -18.86 -2.09 11.97
CA ARG A 363 -18.09 -1.80 10.73
C ARG A 363 -17.37 -0.45 10.79
N VAL A 364 -16.23 -0.38 10.11
CA VAL A 364 -15.59 0.89 9.78
C VAL A 364 -16.23 1.44 8.51
N ILE A 365 -16.77 2.66 8.57
CA ILE A 365 -17.39 3.33 7.43
C ILE A 365 -16.48 4.47 6.98
N VAL A 366 -16.03 4.43 5.73
CA VAL A 366 -15.25 5.51 5.11
C VAL A 366 -16.16 6.27 4.15
N THR A 367 -16.29 7.57 4.36
CA THR A 367 -17.03 8.48 3.49
C THR A 367 -16.08 9.47 2.87
N VAL A 368 -16.01 9.50 1.54
CA VAL A 368 -15.22 10.47 0.80
C VAL A 368 -16.14 11.50 0.18
N THR A 369 -15.80 12.77 0.33
CA THR A 369 -16.53 13.92 -0.24
C THR A 369 -15.58 14.79 -1.04
N ASP A 370 -16.06 15.38 -2.14
CA ASP A 370 -15.28 16.33 -2.92
C ASP A 370 -15.33 17.74 -2.32
N SER A 371 -14.63 18.69 -2.94
CA SER A 371 -14.52 20.08 -2.47
C SER A 371 -15.86 20.84 -2.43
N ARG A 372 -16.91 20.33 -3.06
CA ARG A 372 -18.27 20.92 -3.05
C ARG A 372 -19.15 20.29 -1.96
N GLY A 373 -18.66 19.26 -1.27
CA GLY A 373 -19.43 18.48 -0.29
C GLY A 373 -20.23 17.33 -0.90
N ASP A 374 -20.10 17.07 -2.21
CA ASP A 374 -20.78 15.93 -2.84
C ASP A 374 -20.11 14.62 -2.40
N THR A 375 -20.94 13.63 -2.06
CA THR A 375 -20.44 12.30 -1.70
C THR A 375 -19.86 11.59 -2.92
N VAL A 376 -18.59 11.23 -2.82
CA VAL A 376 -17.85 10.49 -3.84
C VAL A 376 -18.08 8.99 -3.66
N VAL A 377 -17.81 8.47 -2.46
CA VAL A 377 -18.04 7.07 -2.11
C VAL A 377 -18.31 6.93 -0.61
N VAL A 378 -19.14 5.95 -0.25
CA VAL A 378 -19.29 5.43 1.11
C VAL A 378 -18.95 3.96 1.06
N ASP A 379 -17.93 3.56 1.81
CA ASP A 379 -17.41 2.19 1.85
C ASP A 379 -17.44 1.66 3.28
N SER A 380 -17.72 0.36 3.42
CA SER A 380 -17.73 -0.34 4.72
C SER A 380 -16.81 -1.57 4.75
N SER A 381 -15.88 -1.68 3.79
CA SER A 381 -14.89 -2.76 3.66
C SER A 381 -13.62 -2.53 4.49
N ALA A 382 -13.45 -1.35 5.08
CA ALA A 382 -12.26 -1.00 5.86
C ALA A 382 -12.10 -1.92 7.10
N PRO A 383 -10.87 -2.39 7.41
CA PRO A 383 -10.65 -3.40 8.44
C PRO A 383 -10.80 -2.87 9.88
N GLY A 384 -11.55 -3.57 10.72
CA GLY A 384 -11.76 -3.20 12.13
C GLY A 384 -10.76 -3.79 13.13
N LYS A 385 -9.49 -4.03 12.78
CA LYS A 385 -8.53 -4.71 13.68
C LYS A 385 -8.05 -3.75 14.79
N GLN A 386 -7.65 -4.27 15.95
CA GLN A 386 -6.96 -3.46 16.94
C GLN A 386 -5.58 -3.03 16.40
N GLY A 387 -5.18 -1.78 16.65
CA GLY A 387 -3.91 -1.21 16.20
C GLY A 387 -4.05 -0.40 14.92
N VAL A 388 -2.95 -0.31 14.17
CA VAL A 388 -2.91 0.41 12.89
C VAL A 388 -3.54 -0.46 11.80
N ASN A 389 -4.43 0.15 11.03
CA ASN A 389 -5.18 -0.42 9.91
C ASN A 389 -4.94 0.44 8.68
N ARG A 390 -4.98 -0.20 7.50
CA ARG A 390 -4.86 0.45 6.20
C ARG A 390 -6.12 0.24 5.38
N TYR A 391 -6.65 1.33 4.84
CA TYR A 391 -7.70 1.31 3.82
C TYR A 391 -7.21 2.05 2.57
N VAL A 392 -7.55 1.55 1.38
CA VAL A 392 -7.14 2.16 0.12
C VAL A 392 -8.37 2.62 -0.64
N TRP A 393 -8.51 3.94 -0.81
CA TRP A 393 -9.52 4.48 -1.71
C TRP A 393 -8.97 4.54 -3.13
N VAL A 394 -9.55 3.74 -4.03
CA VAL A 394 -9.11 3.55 -5.43
C VAL A 394 -9.39 4.72 -6.37
N LEU A 395 -9.62 5.93 -5.84
CA LEU A 395 -9.77 7.18 -6.61
C LEU A 395 -10.95 7.14 -7.59
N ARG A 396 -12.07 6.58 -7.14
CA ARG A 396 -13.32 6.47 -7.91
C ARG A 396 -14.52 6.91 -7.09
N TYR A 397 -15.50 7.45 -7.79
CA TYR A 397 -16.87 7.54 -7.28
C TYR A 397 -17.45 6.13 -7.09
N ALA A 398 -18.46 6.00 -6.23
CA ALA A 398 -19.27 4.79 -6.16
C ALA A 398 -19.84 4.44 -7.54
N GLY A 399 -19.93 3.14 -7.83
CA GLY A 399 -20.63 2.62 -8.99
C GLY A 399 -22.13 2.94 -8.96
N PRO A 400 -22.86 2.63 -10.03
CA PRO A 400 -24.31 2.80 -10.06
C PRO A 400 -25.01 1.90 -9.04
N THR A 401 -26.26 2.24 -8.69
CA THR A 401 -27.13 1.38 -7.87
C THR A 401 -27.14 -0.06 -8.42
N ARG A 402 -26.83 -1.06 -7.60
CA ARG A 402 -26.86 -2.48 -8.02
C ARG A 402 -28.30 -2.98 -8.16
N LEU A 403 -28.51 -3.96 -9.04
CA LEU A 403 -29.77 -4.70 -9.12
C LEU A 403 -29.86 -5.64 -7.89
N THR A 404 -30.98 -5.60 -7.17
CA THR A 404 -31.16 -6.33 -5.90
C THR A 404 -31.68 -7.75 -6.08
N PHE A 405 -32.16 -8.08 -7.28
CA PHE A 405 -32.67 -9.39 -7.64
C PHE A 405 -31.64 -10.25 -8.38
N GLU A 406 -30.45 -9.69 -8.67
CA GLU A 406 -29.29 -10.46 -9.11
C GLU A 406 -28.48 -10.92 -7.89
N ARG A 407 -27.76 -12.04 -8.03
CA ARG A 407 -26.81 -12.43 -6.99
C ARG A 407 -25.69 -11.40 -6.91
N PRO A 408 -25.17 -11.10 -5.70
CA PRO A 408 -23.92 -10.35 -5.58
C PRO A 408 -22.79 -11.11 -6.29
N PRO A 409 -21.88 -10.41 -6.98
CA PRO A 409 -20.67 -11.02 -7.51
C PRO A 409 -19.85 -11.68 -6.39
N THR A 410 -19.27 -12.84 -6.68
CA THR A 410 -18.34 -13.55 -5.79
C THR A 410 -16.91 -13.00 -5.96
N GLY A 411 -15.96 -13.36 -5.08
CA GLY A 411 -14.62 -12.74 -5.01
C GLY A 411 -13.93 -12.53 -6.37
N GLU A 412 -13.71 -13.59 -7.15
CA GLU A 412 -13.10 -13.48 -8.48
C GLU A 412 -13.95 -12.67 -9.49
N GLU A 413 -15.27 -12.66 -9.34
CA GLU A 413 -16.18 -11.86 -10.18
C GLU A 413 -16.12 -10.37 -9.84
N GLU A 414 -15.84 -10.00 -8.58
CA GLU A 414 -15.64 -8.60 -8.18
C GLU A 414 -14.35 -8.01 -8.78
N GLU A 415 -13.33 -8.84 -8.97
CA GLU A 415 -12.08 -8.46 -9.62
C GLU A 415 -12.19 -8.42 -11.15
N ASN A 416 -13.23 -9.04 -11.73
CA ASN A 416 -13.43 -9.07 -13.17
C ASN A 416 -13.93 -7.71 -13.69
N PRO A 417 -13.11 -6.95 -14.45
CA PRO A 417 -13.48 -5.62 -14.94
C PRO A 417 -14.61 -5.63 -15.99
N PHE A 418 -14.95 -6.81 -16.53
CA PHE A 418 -16.06 -6.99 -17.46
C PHE A 418 -17.39 -7.25 -16.76
N ARG A 419 -17.37 -7.68 -15.49
CA ARG A 419 -18.57 -7.93 -14.67
C ARG A 419 -18.84 -6.83 -13.65
N ASN A 420 -17.80 -6.16 -13.15
CA ASN A 420 -17.95 -5.12 -12.14
C ASN A 420 -18.14 -3.72 -12.76
N VAL A 421 -19.31 -3.11 -12.54
CA VAL A 421 -19.63 -1.76 -13.05
C VAL A 421 -19.04 -0.70 -12.12
N LEU A 422 -17.85 -0.21 -12.46
CA LEU A 422 -17.12 0.78 -11.68
C LEU A 422 -17.69 2.20 -11.86
N GLY A 423 -17.64 3.01 -10.81
CA GLY A 423 -17.91 4.44 -10.91
C GLY A 423 -16.78 5.20 -11.62
N PRO A 424 -17.05 6.42 -12.11
CA PRO A 424 -16.04 7.24 -12.79
C PRO A 424 -14.86 7.57 -11.87
N ARG A 425 -13.68 7.70 -12.46
CA ARG A 425 -12.48 8.17 -11.74
C ARG A 425 -12.68 9.61 -11.28
N VAL A 426 -12.10 9.93 -10.13
CA VAL A 426 -12.06 11.32 -9.65
C VAL A 426 -11.07 12.16 -10.44
N GLY A 427 -11.28 13.47 -10.47
CA GLY A 427 -10.30 14.43 -10.99
C GLY A 427 -9.26 14.81 -9.94
N PRO A 428 -8.13 15.44 -10.33
CA PRO A 428 -7.22 16.07 -9.40
C PRO A 428 -7.92 17.11 -8.52
N GLY A 429 -7.51 17.23 -7.27
CA GLY A 429 -8.10 18.16 -6.31
C GLY A 429 -8.03 17.67 -4.87
N THR A 430 -8.68 18.41 -3.97
CA THR A 430 -8.75 18.08 -2.55
C THR A 430 -10.08 17.39 -2.22
N TYR A 431 -10.00 16.29 -1.49
CA TYR A 431 -11.14 15.51 -1.00
C TYR A 431 -11.10 15.44 0.52
N SER A 432 -12.26 15.32 1.15
CA SER A 432 -12.38 15.10 2.59
C SER A 432 -12.78 13.64 2.83
N VAL A 433 -12.03 12.96 3.69
CA VAL A 433 -12.25 11.57 4.08
C VAL A 433 -12.68 11.55 5.54
N ALA A 434 -13.92 11.13 5.79
CA ALA A 434 -14.46 10.90 7.12
C ALA A 434 -14.52 9.39 7.40
N LEU A 435 -13.81 8.93 8.43
CA LEU A 435 -13.82 7.55 8.89
C LEU A 435 -14.60 7.45 10.19
N THR A 436 -15.63 6.61 10.19
CA THR A 436 -16.50 6.35 11.34
C THR A 436 -16.32 4.92 11.83
N ALA A 437 -15.98 4.75 13.11
CA ALA A 437 -15.68 3.47 13.74
C ALA A 437 -16.12 3.52 15.22
N GLY A 438 -16.86 2.51 15.69
CA GLY A 438 -17.30 2.45 17.10
C GLY A 438 -18.14 3.66 17.56
N GLY A 439 -18.89 4.29 16.65
CA GLY A 439 -19.66 5.51 16.94
C GLY A 439 -18.85 6.80 17.02
N ARG A 440 -17.53 6.75 16.76
CA ARG A 440 -16.66 7.92 16.64
C ARG A 440 -16.38 8.21 15.18
N THR A 441 -16.21 9.47 14.84
CA THR A 441 -15.82 9.91 13.49
C THR A 441 -14.55 10.75 13.58
N ALA A 442 -13.59 10.45 12.72
CA ALA A 442 -12.40 11.26 12.49
C ALA A 442 -12.32 11.61 11.00
N ALA A 443 -11.88 12.82 10.66
CA ALA A 443 -11.79 13.27 9.28
C ALA A 443 -10.40 13.80 8.96
N THR A 444 -9.99 13.61 7.71
CA THR A 444 -8.75 14.16 7.16
C THR A 444 -8.98 14.67 5.74
N LYS A 445 -8.09 15.52 5.23
CA LYS A 445 -8.08 15.98 3.85
C LYS A 445 -7.02 15.23 3.07
N VAL A 446 -7.34 14.89 1.83
CA VAL A 446 -6.43 14.17 0.92
C VAL A 446 -6.33 14.92 -0.40
N THR A 447 -5.13 15.00 -0.95
CA THR A 447 -4.88 15.63 -2.24
C THR A 447 -4.67 14.56 -3.31
N VAL A 448 -5.35 14.72 -4.43
CA VAL A 448 -5.20 13.90 -5.63
C VAL A 448 -4.50 14.74 -6.68
N GLU A 449 -3.36 14.25 -7.16
CA GLU A 449 -2.54 14.90 -8.17
C GLU A 449 -2.73 14.23 -9.55
N PRO A 450 -2.61 15.00 -10.64
CA PRO A 450 -2.63 14.43 -11.99
C PRO A 450 -1.41 13.53 -12.23
N ASP A 451 -1.47 12.73 -13.29
CA ASP A 451 -0.27 12.05 -13.76
C ASP A 451 0.68 13.10 -14.35
N PRO A 452 1.93 13.24 -13.86
CA PRO A 452 2.85 14.26 -14.35
C PRO A 452 3.17 14.12 -15.85
N VAL A 453 2.98 12.93 -16.44
CA VAL A 453 3.20 12.68 -17.87
C VAL A 453 2.00 13.12 -18.72
N LEU A 454 0.77 13.04 -18.20
CA LEU A 454 -0.45 13.36 -18.96
C LEU A 454 -0.84 14.85 -18.89
N GLY A 455 -0.15 15.63 -18.05
CA GLY A 455 -0.47 17.03 -17.79
C GLY A 455 -1.65 17.22 -16.85
N GLY A 456 -1.98 18.49 -16.56
CA GLY A 456 -2.93 18.87 -15.52
C GLY A 456 -4.12 19.72 -16.00
N ASP A 457 -4.53 19.63 -17.27
CA ASP A 457 -5.64 20.43 -17.82
C ASP A 457 -6.97 20.10 -17.10
N PRO A 458 -7.47 21.00 -16.22
CA PRO A 458 -8.65 20.72 -15.40
C PRO A 458 -9.91 20.48 -16.24
N ALA A 459 -10.00 21.09 -17.43
CA ALA A 459 -11.17 20.97 -18.29
C ALA A 459 -11.37 19.54 -18.81
N ARG A 460 -10.28 18.82 -19.07
CA ARG A 460 -10.34 17.41 -19.50
C ARG A 460 -10.90 16.50 -18.41
N PHE A 461 -10.42 16.69 -17.18
CA PHE A 461 -10.89 15.94 -16.02
C PHE A 461 -12.36 16.26 -15.72
N ALA A 462 -12.75 17.53 -15.75
CA ALA A 462 -14.13 17.96 -15.53
C ALA A 462 -15.08 17.38 -16.59
N ALA A 463 -14.72 17.43 -17.87
CA ALA A 463 -15.52 16.87 -18.95
C ALA A 463 -15.70 15.35 -18.82
N GLN A 464 -14.62 14.62 -18.56
CA GLN A 464 -14.67 13.18 -18.31
C GLN A 464 -15.57 12.84 -17.12
N LEU A 465 -15.34 13.51 -15.98
CA LEU A 465 -16.04 13.22 -14.74
C LEU A 465 -17.54 13.51 -14.87
N ARG A 466 -17.90 14.64 -15.48
CA ARG A 466 -19.30 15.02 -15.73
C ARG A 466 -20.04 13.93 -16.52
N THR A 467 -19.52 13.52 -17.67
CA THR A 467 -20.16 12.49 -18.50
C THR A 467 -20.19 11.13 -17.81
N GLY A 468 -19.13 10.78 -17.08
CA GLY A 468 -19.12 9.57 -16.26
C GLY A 468 -20.19 9.56 -15.16
N LEU A 469 -20.42 10.69 -14.50
CA LEU A 469 -21.48 10.83 -13.48
C LEU A 469 -22.87 10.86 -14.10
N GLU A 470 -23.05 11.48 -15.27
CA GLU A 470 -24.32 11.47 -16.01
C GLU A 470 -24.73 10.04 -16.37
N TRP A 471 -23.79 9.27 -16.92
CA TRP A 471 -23.98 7.85 -17.21
C TRP A 471 -24.30 7.05 -15.94
N ARG A 472 -23.51 7.20 -14.87
CA ARG A 472 -23.73 6.50 -13.60
C ARG A 472 -25.12 6.81 -13.02
N ASN A 473 -25.53 8.07 -13.03
CA ASN A 473 -26.83 8.50 -12.49
C ASN A 473 -27.98 7.94 -13.34
N ALA A 474 -27.85 7.94 -14.67
CA ALA A 474 -28.84 7.35 -15.56
C ALA A 474 -29.00 5.84 -15.31
N LEU A 475 -27.88 5.11 -15.22
CA LEU A 475 -27.92 3.68 -14.91
C LEU A 475 -28.45 3.40 -13.50
N SER A 476 -28.14 4.26 -12.53
CA SER A 476 -28.68 4.13 -11.16
C SER A 476 -30.20 4.27 -11.13
N ALA A 477 -30.76 5.24 -11.86
CA ALA A 477 -32.21 5.43 -11.94
C ALA A 477 -32.89 4.28 -12.68
N LEU A 478 -32.28 3.76 -13.75
CA LEU A 478 -32.77 2.56 -14.42
C LEU A 478 -32.80 1.36 -13.47
N ASN A 479 -31.71 1.13 -12.74
CA ASN A 479 -31.62 0.01 -11.80
C ASN A 479 -32.54 0.20 -10.59
N GLU A 480 -32.76 1.43 -10.12
CA GLU A 480 -33.76 1.74 -9.08
C GLU A 480 -35.18 1.43 -9.56
N MET A 481 -35.53 1.83 -10.79
CA MET A 481 -36.81 1.48 -11.41
C MET A 481 -36.97 -0.05 -11.52
N LEU A 482 -35.96 -0.77 -12.01
CA LEU A 482 -36.01 -2.23 -12.13
C LEU A 482 -36.16 -2.93 -10.76
N ASN A 483 -35.42 -2.46 -9.75
CA ASN A 483 -35.55 -2.95 -8.38
C ASN A 483 -36.96 -2.69 -7.82
N ARG A 484 -37.53 -1.52 -8.12
CA ARG A 484 -38.90 -1.19 -7.72
C ARG A 484 -39.92 -2.09 -8.41
N ILE A 485 -39.76 -2.34 -9.71
CA ILE A 485 -40.62 -3.28 -10.45
C ILE A 485 -40.56 -4.68 -9.84
N ALA A 486 -39.35 -5.21 -9.61
CA ALA A 486 -39.18 -6.54 -9.00
C ALA A 486 -39.80 -6.63 -7.59
N SER A 487 -39.70 -5.56 -6.80
CA SER A 487 -40.36 -5.47 -5.50
C SER A 487 -41.88 -5.49 -5.63
N LEU A 488 -42.45 -4.71 -6.55
CA LEU A 488 -43.90 -4.68 -6.80
C LEU A 488 -44.44 -6.02 -7.32
N GLU A 489 -43.70 -6.70 -8.21
CA GLU A 489 -44.03 -8.06 -8.66
C GLU A 489 -44.11 -9.05 -7.48
N THR A 490 -43.15 -8.96 -6.56
CA THR A 490 -43.12 -9.79 -5.34
C THR A 490 -44.29 -9.47 -4.41
N GLN A 491 -44.57 -8.19 -4.18
CA GLN A 491 -45.69 -7.76 -3.34
C GLN A 491 -47.04 -8.17 -3.94
N LEU A 492 -47.22 -8.06 -5.26
CA LEU A 492 -48.41 -8.52 -5.96
C LEU A 492 -48.62 -10.04 -5.82
N LYS A 493 -47.56 -10.82 -5.98
CA LYS A 493 -47.62 -12.29 -5.77
C LYS A 493 -48.05 -12.62 -4.34
N ASN A 494 -47.48 -11.95 -3.35
CA ASN A 494 -47.82 -12.14 -1.94
C ASN A 494 -49.27 -11.71 -1.64
N ALA A 495 -49.73 -10.59 -2.20
CA ALA A 495 -51.11 -10.14 -2.06
C ALA A 495 -52.10 -11.13 -2.70
N GLN A 496 -51.80 -11.65 -3.89
CA GLN A 496 -52.60 -12.69 -4.55
C GLN A 496 -52.63 -14.00 -3.75
N GLN A 497 -51.53 -14.38 -3.11
CA GLN A 497 -51.48 -15.55 -2.24
C GLN A 497 -52.32 -15.33 -0.98
N ALA A 498 -52.15 -14.20 -0.29
CA ALA A 498 -52.94 -13.85 0.89
C ALA A 498 -54.45 -13.82 0.59
N LEU A 499 -54.86 -13.31 -0.58
CA LEU A 499 -56.25 -13.34 -1.04
C LEU A 499 -56.78 -14.78 -1.18
N ARG A 500 -55.97 -15.71 -1.70
CA ARG A 500 -56.36 -17.13 -1.84
C ARG A 500 -56.45 -17.86 -0.50
N GLU A 501 -55.56 -17.52 0.42
CA GLU A 501 -55.47 -18.18 1.73
C GLU A 501 -56.54 -17.67 2.71
N ASN A 502 -56.76 -16.36 2.75
CA ASN A 502 -57.61 -15.72 3.77
C ASN A 502 -59.09 -15.56 3.36
N MET A 503 -59.43 -15.67 2.08
CA MET A 503 -60.81 -15.46 1.59
C MET A 503 -61.39 -16.70 0.89
N ARG A 504 -61.08 -17.89 1.41
CA ARG A 504 -61.60 -19.19 0.91
C ARG A 504 -63.13 -19.19 0.91
N GLY A 505 -63.75 -18.92 -0.26
CA GLY A 505 -65.18 -19.14 -0.48
C GLY A 505 -65.94 -18.01 -1.19
N ASP A 506 -65.45 -16.76 -1.17
CA ASP A 506 -66.13 -15.62 -1.83
C ASP A 506 -65.33 -15.10 -3.03
N THR A 507 -65.50 -15.79 -4.16
CA THR A 507 -64.87 -15.44 -5.45
C THR A 507 -65.40 -14.11 -6.01
N THR A 508 -66.61 -13.71 -5.64
CA THR A 508 -67.25 -12.45 -6.07
C THR A 508 -66.62 -11.23 -5.42
N ALA A 509 -66.31 -11.30 -4.12
CA ALA A 509 -65.67 -10.20 -3.39
C ALA A 509 -64.18 -10.00 -3.77
N THR A 510 -63.48 -11.04 -4.25
CA THR A 510 -62.03 -11.00 -4.53
C THR A 510 -61.67 -10.82 -6.00
N ALA A 511 -62.62 -11.06 -6.91
CA ALA A 511 -62.41 -10.97 -8.36
C ALA A 511 -61.89 -9.60 -8.86
N PRO A 512 -62.32 -8.44 -8.32
CA PRO A 512 -61.79 -7.13 -8.74
C PRO A 512 -60.29 -6.98 -8.45
N VAL A 513 -59.89 -7.27 -7.20
CA VAL A 513 -58.48 -7.18 -6.77
C VAL A 513 -57.61 -8.17 -7.55
N ALA A 514 -58.08 -9.41 -7.75
CA ALA A 514 -57.33 -10.42 -8.49
C ALA A 514 -57.15 -10.07 -9.99
N ARG A 515 -58.15 -9.43 -10.62
CA ARG A 515 -58.04 -8.93 -12.00
C ARG A 515 -57.02 -7.80 -12.11
N GLN A 516 -57.16 -6.76 -11.28
CA GLN A 516 -56.22 -5.64 -11.28
C GLN A 516 -54.78 -6.10 -10.95
N ALA A 517 -54.60 -7.03 -10.02
CA ALA A 517 -53.29 -7.61 -9.72
C ALA A 517 -52.65 -8.29 -10.94
N ARG A 518 -53.45 -9.05 -11.72
CA ARG A 518 -52.95 -9.71 -12.95
C ARG A 518 -52.62 -8.69 -14.04
N ASP A 519 -53.46 -7.68 -14.23
CA ASP A 519 -53.24 -6.65 -15.24
C ASP A 519 -52.02 -5.78 -14.92
N LEU A 520 -51.89 -5.33 -13.67
CA LEU A 520 -50.72 -4.59 -13.20
C LEU A 520 -49.46 -5.45 -13.27
N GLY A 521 -49.53 -6.71 -12.82
CA GLY A 521 -48.41 -7.67 -12.91
C GLY A 521 -47.94 -7.88 -14.35
N ARG A 522 -48.87 -7.99 -15.32
CA ARG A 522 -48.55 -8.08 -16.75
C ARG A 522 -47.84 -6.82 -17.24
N LYS A 523 -48.39 -5.63 -16.96
CA LYS A 523 -47.80 -4.34 -17.36
C LYS A 523 -46.38 -4.15 -16.80
N LEU A 524 -46.17 -4.50 -15.52
CA LEU A 524 -44.87 -4.43 -14.85
C LEU A 524 -43.87 -5.39 -15.49
N LYS A 525 -44.27 -6.64 -15.74
CA LYS A 525 -43.44 -7.65 -16.38
C LYS A 525 -43.04 -7.24 -17.80
N GLU A 526 -43.98 -6.79 -18.61
CA GLU A 526 -43.72 -6.30 -19.98
C GLU A 526 -42.72 -5.14 -19.98
N LEU A 527 -42.87 -4.19 -19.05
CA LEU A 527 -41.92 -3.08 -18.91
C LEU A 527 -40.54 -3.59 -18.50
N LYS A 528 -40.45 -4.45 -17.49
CA LYS A 528 -39.18 -5.03 -17.04
C LYS A 528 -38.48 -5.81 -18.15
N ASP A 529 -39.20 -6.68 -18.86
CA ASP A 529 -38.60 -7.49 -19.94
C ASP A 529 -38.18 -6.63 -21.13
N SER A 530 -38.86 -5.51 -21.43
CA SER A 530 -38.40 -4.59 -22.47
C SER A 530 -37.06 -3.90 -22.12
N LEU A 531 -36.76 -3.76 -20.83
CA LEU A 531 -35.61 -3.05 -20.31
C LEU A 531 -34.43 -3.97 -20.00
N TYR A 532 -34.72 -5.07 -19.31
CA TYR A 532 -33.77 -5.99 -18.72
C TYR A 532 -33.88 -7.36 -19.38
N ASN A 533 -32.74 -7.97 -19.67
CA ASN A 533 -32.69 -9.29 -20.28
C ASN A 533 -32.88 -10.37 -19.20
N SER A 534 -34.13 -10.79 -19.02
CA SER A 534 -34.51 -11.87 -18.10
C SER A 534 -34.15 -13.26 -18.61
N ASP A 535 -33.79 -13.40 -19.90
CA ASP A 535 -33.47 -14.70 -20.52
C ASP A 535 -32.01 -15.12 -20.27
N VAL A 536 -31.14 -14.16 -19.93
CA VAL A 536 -29.72 -14.41 -19.62
C VAL A 536 -29.59 -14.97 -18.21
N GLN A 537 -28.99 -16.16 -18.12
CA GLN A 537 -28.62 -16.79 -16.86
C GLN A 537 -27.27 -16.24 -16.40
N ARG A 538 -27.27 -15.12 -15.67
CA ARG A 538 -26.02 -14.47 -15.23
C ARG A 538 -25.12 -15.32 -14.33
N ASP A 539 -25.66 -16.40 -13.76
CA ASP A 539 -24.93 -17.38 -12.97
C ASP A 539 -24.20 -18.42 -13.83
N ALA A 540 -24.56 -18.56 -15.10
CA ALA A 540 -23.88 -19.36 -16.09
C ALA A 540 -22.81 -18.52 -16.80
N GLY A 541 -21.58 -19.04 -16.84
CA GLY A 541 -20.49 -18.39 -17.56
C GLY A 541 -20.83 -18.23 -19.05
N GLN A 542 -20.63 -17.02 -19.58
CA GLN A 542 -20.79 -16.67 -20.99
C GLN A 542 -22.21 -16.77 -21.58
N ASP A 543 -23.25 -17.02 -20.79
CA ASP A 543 -24.61 -17.13 -21.36
C ASP A 543 -25.10 -15.82 -22.00
N ASP A 544 -24.53 -14.69 -21.57
CA ASP A 544 -24.78 -13.36 -22.12
C ASP A 544 -24.43 -13.25 -23.62
N ILE A 545 -23.54 -14.08 -24.15
CA ILE A 545 -23.15 -14.04 -25.58
C ILE A 545 -24.20 -14.68 -26.51
N HIS A 546 -25.20 -15.37 -25.96
CA HIS A 546 -26.28 -16.01 -26.74
C HIS A 546 -27.46 -15.08 -27.05
N TYR A 547 -27.51 -13.90 -26.42
CA TYR A 547 -28.66 -13.01 -26.51
C TYR A 547 -28.25 -11.60 -26.95
N LEU A 548 -29.16 -10.91 -27.65
CA LEU A 548 -28.97 -9.50 -27.96
C LEU A 548 -29.13 -8.63 -26.70
N ASN A 549 -28.30 -7.60 -26.58
CA ASN A 549 -28.36 -6.62 -25.50
C ASN A 549 -29.72 -5.90 -25.44
N ARG A 550 -30.36 -5.89 -24.27
CA ARG A 550 -31.55 -5.06 -24.02
C ARG A 550 -31.16 -3.65 -23.57
N PHE A 551 -32.13 -2.83 -23.16
CA PHE A 551 -31.86 -1.42 -22.84
C PHE A 551 -30.85 -1.26 -21.70
N GLN A 552 -30.99 -2.06 -20.64
CA GLN A 552 -30.08 -2.04 -19.49
C GLN A 552 -28.65 -2.40 -19.90
N ASP A 553 -28.45 -3.46 -20.69
CA ASP A 553 -27.14 -3.88 -21.17
C ASP A 553 -26.49 -2.80 -22.07
N ARG A 554 -27.29 -2.17 -22.95
CA ARG A 554 -26.83 -1.07 -23.83
C ARG A 554 -26.37 0.15 -23.03
N LEU A 555 -27.11 0.54 -21.99
CA LEU A 555 -26.73 1.66 -21.12
C LEU A 555 -25.52 1.30 -20.27
N GLN A 556 -25.48 0.11 -19.68
CA GLN A 556 -24.35 -0.37 -18.89
C GLN A 556 -23.06 -0.46 -19.71
N GLY A 557 -23.15 -0.92 -20.97
CA GLY A 557 -22.00 -1.08 -21.86
C GLY A 557 -21.23 0.21 -22.14
N LEU A 558 -21.88 1.38 -22.09
CA LEU A 558 -21.18 2.67 -22.19
C LEU A 558 -20.19 2.91 -21.02
N GLY A 559 -20.45 2.26 -19.88
CA GLY A 559 -19.64 2.36 -18.68
C GLY A 559 -18.22 1.86 -18.84
N PHE A 560 -17.97 0.92 -19.75
CA PHE A 560 -16.62 0.39 -19.95
C PHE A 560 -15.68 1.51 -20.39
N GLY A 561 -16.01 2.24 -21.46
CA GLY A 561 -15.18 3.36 -21.93
C GLY A 561 -15.10 4.51 -20.92
N LEU A 562 -16.24 4.92 -20.35
CA LEU A 562 -16.33 6.06 -19.43
C LEU A 562 -15.68 5.79 -18.06
N GLY A 563 -15.74 4.55 -17.59
CA GLY A 563 -15.17 4.11 -16.32
C GLY A 563 -13.64 3.97 -16.37
N PHE A 564 -13.05 3.66 -17.53
CA PHE A 564 -11.59 3.53 -17.65
C PHE A 564 -10.88 4.81 -18.14
N ALA A 565 -11.61 5.76 -18.72
CA ALA A 565 -11.05 7.04 -19.15
C ALA A 565 -10.28 7.75 -18.01
N TYR A 566 -9.18 8.41 -18.36
CA TYR A 566 -8.43 9.28 -17.47
C TYR A 566 -7.81 10.46 -18.23
N ALA A 567 -8.09 11.68 -17.79
CA ALA A 567 -7.73 12.92 -18.49
C ALA A 567 -8.24 12.99 -19.94
N GLN A 568 -9.34 12.31 -20.25
CA GLN A 568 -9.90 12.21 -21.60
C GLN A 568 -11.40 12.53 -21.60
N PRO A 569 -11.82 13.65 -22.21
CA PRO A 569 -13.22 13.91 -22.48
C PRO A 569 -13.84 12.75 -23.28
N PRO A 570 -15.16 12.49 -23.15
CA PRO A 570 -15.83 11.52 -23.99
C PRO A 570 -15.67 11.89 -25.46
N THR A 571 -15.58 10.88 -26.34
CA THR A 571 -15.65 11.12 -27.78
C THR A 571 -17.06 11.58 -28.15
N ALA A 572 -17.20 12.28 -29.29
CA ALA A 572 -18.50 12.72 -29.79
C ALA A 572 -19.49 11.54 -29.96
N VAL A 573 -19.00 10.38 -30.41
CA VAL A 573 -19.80 9.15 -30.58
C VAL A 573 -20.37 8.67 -29.23
N VAL A 574 -19.55 8.66 -28.18
CA VAL A 574 -19.99 8.25 -26.84
C VAL A 574 -20.98 9.25 -26.26
N ALA A 575 -20.71 10.55 -26.43
CA ALA A 575 -21.59 11.62 -25.95
C ALA A 575 -22.97 11.58 -26.61
N GLU A 576 -23.03 11.47 -27.94
CA GLU A 576 -24.30 11.36 -28.67
C GLU A 576 -25.05 10.07 -28.32
N ARG A 577 -24.35 8.94 -28.18
CA ARG A 577 -24.98 7.69 -27.77
C ARG A 577 -25.56 7.76 -26.35
N LEU A 578 -24.86 8.40 -25.41
CA LEU A 578 -25.38 8.62 -24.06
C LEU A 578 -26.63 9.50 -24.09
N LYS A 579 -26.62 10.58 -24.88
CA LYS A 579 -27.77 11.47 -25.06
C LYS A 579 -29.00 10.75 -25.61
N GLU A 580 -28.81 9.91 -26.64
CA GLU A 580 -29.87 9.08 -27.21
C GLU A 580 -30.48 8.12 -26.16
N LEU A 581 -29.63 7.37 -25.46
CA LEU A 581 -30.08 6.44 -24.43
C LEU A 581 -30.73 7.17 -23.25
N ARG A 582 -30.26 8.38 -22.92
CA ARG A 582 -30.84 9.22 -21.86
C ARG A 582 -32.27 9.62 -22.19
N ALA A 583 -32.53 10.05 -23.42
CA ALA A 583 -33.88 10.40 -23.88
C ALA A 583 -34.83 9.19 -23.85
N GLN A 584 -34.35 8.00 -24.25
CA GLN A 584 -35.11 6.76 -24.14
C GLN A 584 -35.41 6.41 -22.67
N LEU A 585 -34.43 6.55 -21.77
CA LEU A 585 -34.62 6.32 -20.33
C LEU A 585 -35.69 7.26 -19.75
N ASP A 586 -35.72 8.53 -20.13
CA ASP A 586 -36.73 9.48 -19.65
C ASP A 586 -38.16 9.08 -20.04
N ALA A 587 -38.34 8.53 -21.25
CA ALA A 587 -39.63 7.98 -21.66
C ALA A 587 -40.03 6.76 -20.80
N TYR A 588 -39.07 5.86 -20.50
CA TYR A 588 -39.33 4.71 -19.63
C TYR A 588 -39.65 5.09 -18.19
N LEU A 589 -38.89 6.04 -17.62
CA LEU A 589 -39.14 6.57 -16.28
C LEU A 589 -40.50 7.26 -16.20
N THR A 590 -40.88 8.03 -17.22
CA THR A 590 -42.21 8.66 -17.30
C THR A 590 -43.31 7.60 -17.30
N ARG A 591 -43.19 6.58 -18.16
CA ARG A 591 -44.15 5.48 -18.22
C ARG A 591 -44.26 4.74 -16.88
N PHE A 592 -43.12 4.44 -16.24
CA PHE A 592 -43.10 3.78 -14.95
C PHE A 592 -43.74 4.63 -13.85
N ASN A 593 -43.37 5.91 -13.76
CA ASN A 593 -43.92 6.84 -12.77
C ASN A 593 -45.43 7.05 -12.98
N GLU A 594 -45.92 6.99 -14.22
CA GLU A 594 -47.35 7.01 -14.51
C GLU A 594 -48.07 5.74 -14.03
N LEU A 595 -47.46 4.55 -14.20
CA LEU A 595 -48.00 3.31 -13.63
C LEU A 595 -48.11 3.39 -12.10
N LEU A 596 -47.14 4.04 -11.43
CA LEU A 596 -47.21 4.25 -9.98
C LEU A 596 -48.39 5.16 -9.59
N ARG A 597 -48.61 6.26 -10.33
CA ARG A 597 -49.68 7.23 -10.04
C ARG A 597 -51.07 6.74 -10.38
N THR A 598 -51.19 5.87 -11.39
CA THR A 598 -52.47 5.40 -11.91
C THR A 598 -52.76 3.97 -11.47
N ASP A 599 -52.11 2.98 -12.09
CA ASP A 599 -52.42 1.56 -11.90
C ASP A 599 -52.14 1.07 -10.47
N VAL A 600 -51.00 1.45 -9.86
CA VAL A 600 -50.69 1.06 -8.47
C VAL A 600 -51.60 1.75 -7.48
N ALA A 601 -51.93 3.03 -7.68
CA ALA A 601 -52.88 3.75 -6.84
C ALA A 601 -54.30 3.16 -6.93
N ALA A 602 -54.75 2.82 -8.15
CA ALA A 602 -56.03 2.17 -8.38
C ALA A 602 -56.09 0.77 -7.76
N PHE A 603 -55.02 -0.01 -7.88
CA PHE A 603 -54.88 -1.29 -7.19
C PHE A 603 -54.97 -1.13 -5.68
N ASN A 604 -54.20 -0.20 -5.09
CA ASN A 604 -54.19 0.03 -3.65
C ASN A 604 -55.56 0.46 -3.12
N LYS A 605 -56.27 1.32 -3.84
CA LYS A 605 -57.64 1.70 -3.49
C LYS A 605 -58.56 0.48 -3.47
N THR A 606 -58.55 -0.32 -4.54
CA THR A 606 -59.39 -1.51 -4.64
C THR A 606 -58.99 -2.57 -3.61
N ALA A 607 -57.70 -2.75 -3.33
CA ALA A 607 -57.23 -3.65 -2.29
C ALA A 607 -57.72 -3.19 -0.91
N GLN A 608 -57.65 -1.89 -0.61
CA GLN A 608 -58.15 -1.33 0.64
C GLN A 608 -59.66 -1.50 0.81
N ASP A 609 -60.45 -1.22 -0.23
CA ASP A 609 -61.91 -1.40 -0.24
C ASP A 609 -62.33 -2.85 0.04
N HIS A 610 -61.45 -3.81 -0.28
CA HIS A 610 -61.66 -5.24 -0.12
C HIS A 610 -60.79 -5.87 0.99
N SER A 611 -60.23 -5.07 1.91
CA SER A 611 -59.39 -5.55 3.03
C SER A 611 -58.23 -6.46 2.62
N ALA A 612 -57.66 -6.22 1.44
CA ALA A 612 -56.51 -6.92 0.89
C ALA A 612 -55.21 -6.12 1.11
N PRO A 613 -54.04 -6.79 1.12
CA PRO A 613 -52.75 -6.10 1.25
C PRO A 613 -52.51 -5.08 0.13
N VAL A 614 -52.06 -3.88 0.52
CA VAL A 614 -51.69 -2.80 -0.41
C VAL A 614 -50.19 -2.86 -0.77
N LEU A 615 -49.83 -2.26 -1.90
CA LEU A 615 -48.46 -2.18 -2.41
C LEU A 615 -47.76 -0.91 -1.92
N VAL A 616 -46.45 -1.01 -1.66
CA VAL A 616 -45.56 0.11 -1.36
C VAL A 616 -44.90 0.60 -2.65
N ALA A 617 -45.50 1.62 -3.27
CA ALA A 617 -45.07 2.20 -4.55
C ALA A 617 -43.72 2.94 -4.47
N GLY A 618 -43.45 3.64 -3.37
CA GLY A 618 -42.31 4.56 -3.26
C GLY A 618 -42.52 5.88 -4.01
N ALA A 619 -41.50 6.73 -3.98
CA ALA A 619 -41.48 7.99 -4.73
C ALA A 619 -41.20 7.74 -6.23
N PRO A 620 -41.57 8.68 -7.12
CA PRO A 620 -41.15 8.66 -8.52
C PRO A 620 -39.62 8.53 -8.65
N VAL A 621 -39.18 7.75 -9.62
CA VAL A 621 -37.76 7.57 -9.91
C VAL A 621 -37.32 8.63 -10.93
N GLU A 622 -36.23 9.32 -10.62
CA GLU A 622 -35.68 10.40 -11.44
C GLU A 622 -34.17 10.28 -11.54
N VAL A 623 -33.59 10.80 -12.63
CA VAL A 623 -32.13 10.87 -12.76
C VAL A 623 -31.61 12.10 -12.08
N LYS A 624 -30.71 11.88 -11.11
CA LYS A 624 -30.05 12.97 -10.40
C LYS A 624 -29.20 13.80 -11.35
N ALA A 625 -29.32 15.12 -11.26
CA ALA A 625 -28.49 16.05 -12.01
C ALA A 625 -27.01 15.96 -11.59
N VAL A 626 -26.11 16.36 -12.50
CA VAL A 626 -24.67 16.42 -12.25
C VAL A 626 -24.25 17.89 -12.11
N ALA A 627 -23.67 18.24 -10.97
CA ALA A 627 -23.28 19.62 -10.66
C ALA A 627 -21.82 19.97 -11.03
N VAL A 628 -21.11 19.09 -11.77
CA VAL A 628 -19.71 19.33 -12.19
C VAL A 628 -19.70 20.38 -13.29
N ARG A 629 -18.99 21.50 -13.02
CA ARG A 629 -18.81 22.60 -13.96
C ARG A 629 -17.58 22.38 -14.83
#